data_AF-A0A355AWK6-F1
#
_entry.id   AF-A0A355AWK6-F1
#
_cell.length_a   1.000
_cell.length_b   1.000
_cell.length_c   1.000
_cell.angle_alpha   90.00
_cell.angle_beta   90.00
_cell.angle_gamma   90.00
#
_symmetry.space_group_name_H-M   'P 1'
#
loop_
_entity.id
_entity.type
_entity.pdbx_description
1 polymer ?
#
loop_
_entity_poly.entity_id
_entity_poly.type
_entity_poly.pdbx_seq_one_letter_code
_entity_poly.pdbx_strand_id
1 'polypeptide(L)'
;SLIEQAGREGIEIRYATKAIRLIADRMGVVTGVEVRGPEGPDEIEAGAVVLGAGGFQANTEMRCRYLGPDWELAKVRGTPYNTGEGIQMALDIGAQSFGHWSSSHTVQWDLGAPPFGDRKVGESYQKHSYPFGLIVNVNGERFVDEGADFRNYTYAEYGRRVLKQPKRIAWQIFDQKCLSLMRDEYRIREVTKCQADTMEELGRQMEIDVDAFVKTIEEYNAAVQDTA
;
A
#
# COMPACT_ATOMS: atom_id res chain seq x y z
N SER A 1 -17.21 6.89 -19.02
CA SER A 1 -16.37 7.18 -17.83
C SER A 1 -16.79 8.52 -17.21
N LEU A 2 -16.38 8.87 -15.99
CA LEU A 2 -16.67 10.21 -15.43
C LEU A 2 -16.07 11.35 -16.28
N ILE A 3 -14.92 11.10 -16.90
CA ILE A 3 -14.25 12.06 -17.80
C ILE A 3 -15.10 12.34 -19.04
N GLU A 4 -15.66 11.29 -19.66
CA GLU A 4 -16.56 11.46 -20.81
C GLU A 4 -17.82 12.25 -20.45
N GLN A 5 -18.39 12.01 -19.27
CA GLN A 5 -19.56 12.77 -18.83
C GLN A 5 -19.21 14.24 -18.59
N ALA A 6 -18.08 14.54 -17.94
CA ALA A 6 -17.62 15.92 -17.77
C ALA A 6 -17.46 16.64 -19.11
N GLY A 7 -16.93 15.96 -20.14
CA GLY A 7 -16.85 16.50 -21.49
C GLY A 7 -18.22 16.79 -22.13
N ARG A 8 -19.22 15.92 -21.91
CA ARG A 8 -20.60 16.12 -22.41
C ARG A 8 -21.30 17.31 -21.74
N GLU A 9 -21.01 17.55 -20.46
CA GLU A 9 -21.54 18.69 -19.70
C GLU A 9 -20.77 20.00 -19.94
N GLY A 10 -19.73 19.99 -20.80
CA GLY A 10 -18.92 21.17 -21.08
C GLY A 10 -18.02 21.62 -19.93
N ILE A 11 -17.69 20.72 -19.00
CA ILE A 11 -16.77 21.02 -17.89
C ILE A 11 -15.34 21.07 -18.41
N GLU A 12 -14.65 22.19 -18.18
CA GLU A 12 -13.25 22.36 -18.54
C GLU A 12 -12.35 21.48 -17.67
N ILE A 13 -11.48 20.68 -18.31
CA ILE A 13 -10.46 19.87 -17.62
C ILE A 13 -9.08 20.35 -18.06
N ARG A 14 -8.35 20.99 -17.15
CA ARG A 14 -6.97 21.44 -17.37
C ARG A 14 -5.97 20.40 -16.88
N TYR A 15 -5.39 19.64 -17.81
CA TYR A 15 -4.28 18.74 -17.50
C TYR A 15 -2.97 19.52 -17.31
N ALA A 16 -1.96 18.88 -16.71
CA ALA A 16 -0.65 19.49 -16.43
C ALA A 16 -0.71 20.85 -15.71
N THR A 17 -1.77 21.05 -14.92
CA THR A 17 -2.05 22.30 -14.19
C THR A 17 -2.13 21.98 -12.71
N LYS A 18 -1.05 22.24 -11.98
CA LYS A 18 -0.94 21.92 -10.55
C LYS A 18 -1.46 23.08 -9.72
N ALA A 19 -2.42 22.85 -8.83
CA ALA A 19 -2.78 23.81 -7.79
C ALA A 19 -1.65 23.93 -6.76
N ILE A 20 -1.26 25.17 -6.42
CA ILE A 20 -0.12 25.51 -5.58
C ILE A 20 -0.57 26.12 -4.26
N ARG A 21 -1.58 27.00 -4.28
CA ARG A 21 -2.06 27.71 -3.09
C ARG A 21 -3.54 28.08 -3.23
N LEU A 22 -4.28 28.04 -2.13
CA LEU A 22 -5.61 28.64 -2.06
C LEU A 22 -5.47 30.16 -1.85
N ILE A 23 -6.21 30.94 -2.63
CA ILE A 23 -6.25 32.39 -2.48
C ILE A 23 -7.43 32.71 -1.56
N ALA A 24 -7.17 33.38 -0.44
CA ALA A 24 -8.19 33.79 0.51
C ALA A 24 -8.06 35.28 0.84
N ASP A 25 -9.19 35.94 1.08
CA ASP A 25 -9.23 37.34 1.49
C ASP A 25 -8.88 37.52 2.98
N ARG A 26 -8.90 38.77 3.45
CA ARG A 26 -8.58 39.11 4.85
C ARG A 26 -9.59 38.58 5.86
N MET A 27 -10.78 38.18 5.42
CA MET A 27 -11.81 37.57 6.25
C MET A 27 -11.73 36.04 6.23
N GLY A 28 -10.82 35.46 5.45
CA GLY A 28 -10.63 34.01 5.30
C GLY A 28 -11.54 33.38 4.25
N VAL A 29 -12.24 34.17 3.43
CA VAL A 29 -13.07 33.65 2.33
C VAL A 29 -12.14 33.25 1.18
N VAL A 30 -12.24 32.00 0.72
CA VAL A 30 -11.51 31.53 -0.47
C VAL A 30 -12.10 32.15 -1.72
N THR A 31 -11.27 32.84 -2.50
CA THR A 31 -11.64 33.57 -3.73
C THR A 31 -11.01 32.98 -4.99
N GLY A 32 -10.19 31.93 -4.86
CA GLY A 32 -9.55 31.31 -6.01
C GLY A 32 -8.42 30.36 -5.65
N VAL A 33 -7.62 30.02 -6.65
CA VAL A 33 -6.46 29.13 -6.54
C VAL A 33 -5.32 29.62 -7.43
N GLU A 34 -4.11 29.66 -6.88
CA GLU A 34 -2.87 29.82 -7.65
C GLU A 34 -2.50 28.47 -8.25
N VAL A 35 -2.24 28.44 -9.55
CA VAL A 35 -1.88 27.23 -10.29
C VAL A 35 -0.56 27.39 -11.03
N ARG A 36 0.06 26.28 -11.39
CA ARG A 36 1.17 26.22 -12.33
C ARG A 36 0.77 25.32 -13.50
N GLY A 37 0.45 25.95 -14.63
CA GLY A 37 0.13 25.30 -15.89
C GLY A 37 1.36 25.13 -16.80
N PRO A 38 1.14 24.64 -18.03
CA PRO A 38 2.20 24.48 -19.04
C PRO A 38 2.89 25.81 -19.42
N GLU A 39 2.14 26.91 -19.42
CA GLU A 39 2.63 28.24 -19.79
C GLU A 39 3.27 29.01 -18.60
N GLY A 40 3.19 28.46 -17.39
CA GLY A 40 3.73 29.08 -16.18
C GLY A 40 2.71 29.21 -15.03
N PRO A 41 3.04 30.04 -14.02
CA PRO A 41 2.11 30.35 -12.93
C PRO A 41 0.92 31.19 -13.42
N ASP A 42 -0.25 30.94 -12.86
CA ASP A 42 -1.50 31.65 -13.16
C ASP A 42 -2.42 31.64 -11.92
N GLU A 43 -3.44 32.50 -11.91
CA GLU A 43 -4.46 32.54 -10.86
C GLU A 43 -5.84 32.30 -11.46
N ILE A 44 -6.60 31.40 -10.85
CA ILE A 44 -7.98 31.11 -11.23
C ILE A 44 -8.90 31.67 -10.15
N GLU A 45 -9.60 32.75 -10.46
CA GLU A 45 -10.67 33.29 -9.62
C GLU A 45 -11.86 32.33 -9.58
N ALA A 46 -12.39 32.08 -8.39
CA ALA A 46 -13.54 31.21 -8.19
C ALA A 46 -14.31 31.58 -6.93
N GLY A 47 -15.65 31.55 -6.99
CA GLY A 47 -16.50 31.75 -5.81
C GLY A 47 -16.47 30.57 -4.81
N ALA A 48 -15.97 29.41 -5.25
CA ALA A 48 -15.78 28.24 -4.40
C ALA A 48 -14.66 27.36 -4.97
N VAL A 49 -13.91 26.71 -4.09
CA VAL A 49 -12.88 25.72 -4.45
C VAL A 49 -13.17 24.41 -3.73
N VAL A 50 -13.22 23.30 -4.48
CA VAL A 50 -13.44 21.95 -3.95
C VAL A 50 -12.15 21.15 -4.07
N LEU A 51 -11.60 20.71 -2.94
CA LEU A 51 -10.38 19.90 -2.91
C LEU A 51 -10.67 18.42 -3.12
N GLY A 52 -10.43 17.93 -4.34
CA GLY A 52 -10.48 16.51 -4.73
C GLY A 52 -9.10 15.86 -4.86
N ALA A 53 -8.14 16.24 -4.01
CA ALA A 53 -6.70 16.02 -4.25
C ALA A 53 -6.10 14.72 -3.64
N GLY A 54 -6.92 13.85 -3.05
CA GLY A 54 -6.43 12.61 -2.44
C GLY A 54 -5.64 12.82 -1.14
N GLY A 55 -4.78 11.86 -0.80
CA GLY A 55 -4.00 11.80 0.45
C GLY A 55 -2.50 12.08 0.27
N PHE A 56 -1.71 11.66 1.26
CA PHE A 56 -0.25 11.89 1.32
C PHE A 56 0.58 10.60 1.22
N GLN A 57 0.00 9.47 0.82
CA GLN A 57 0.68 8.17 0.87
C GLN A 57 1.94 8.07 0.00
N ALA A 58 2.14 8.95 -0.97
CA ALA A 58 3.36 9.02 -1.78
C ALA A 58 4.39 10.03 -1.23
N ASN A 59 4.02 10.81 -0.21
CA ASN A 59 4.93 11.75 0.46
C ASN A 59 5.70 11.04 1.57
N THR A 60 6.97 10.75 1.29
CA THR A 60 7.87 10.11 2.25
C THR A 60 8.01 10.90 3.55
N GLU A 61 8.12 12.23 3.49
CA GLU A 61 8.28 13.07 4.67
C GLU A 61 7.05 13.01 5.58
N MET A 62 5.85 13.19 5.02
CA MET A 62 4.61 13.07 5.79
C MET A 62 4.39 11.64 6.32
N ARG A 63 4.75 10.60 5.55
CA ARG A 63 4.68 9.21 6.03
C ARG A 63 5.56 9.00 7.25
N CYS A 64 6.82 9.44 7.23
CA CYS A 64 7.70 9.34 8.40
C CYS A 64 7.14 10.14 9.57
N ARG A 65 6.71 11.38 9.31
CA ARG A 65 6.20 12.30 10.34
C ARG A 65 4.99 11.74 11.07
N TYR A 66 4.04 11.16 10.35
CA TYR A 66 2.76 10.74 10.93
C TYR A 66 2.67 9.25 11.23
N LEU A 67 3.19 8.37 10.37
CA LEU A 67 3.09 6.91 10.53
C LEU A 67 4.26 6.31 11.34
N GLY A 68 5.37 7.05 11.44
CA GLY A 68 6.56 6.69 12.19
C GLY A 68 7.76 6.28 11.31
N PRO A 69 8.86 5.83 11.92
CA PRO A 69 10.06 5.40 11.20
C PRO A 69 9.79 4.19 10.28
N ASP A 70 10.67 3.99 9.30
CA ASP A 70 10.65 2.94 8.28
C ASP A 70 9.54 3.05 7.22
N TRP A 71 8.56 3.94 7.40
CA TRP A 71 7.48 4.12 6.42
C TRP A 71 7.92 4.77 5.11
N GLU A 72 9.08 5.42 5.08
CA GLU A 72 9.74 5.85 3.85
C GLU A 72 10.06 4.68 2.90
N LEU A 73 10.33 3.50 3.47
CA LEU A 73 10.75 2.30 2.72
C LEU A 73 9.56 1.47 2.24
N ALA A 74 8.34 1.75 2.73
CA ALA A 74 7.15 1.05 2.29
C ALA A 74 6.85 1.39 0.81
N LYS A 75 6.54 0.36 0.01
CA LYS A 75 6.07 0.55 -1.36
C LYS A 75 4.66 1.14 -1.36
N VAL A 76 4.36 1.96 -2.36
CA VAL A 76 3.06 2.62 -2.51
C VAL A 76 2.27 1.90 -3.60
N ARG A 77 1.18 1.23 -3.23
CA ARG A 77 0.30 0.53 -4.18
C ARG A 77 -0.25 1.46 -5.28
N GLY A 78 -0.42 2.74 -4.97
CA GLY A 78 -1.07 3.71 -5.84
C GLY A 78 -0.10 4.54 -6.68
N THR A 79 -0.61 5.69 -7.12
CA THR A 79 0.14 6.69 -7.87
C THR A 79 1.27 7.34 -7.05
N PRO A 80 2.39 7.74 -7.67
CA PRO A 80 3.42 8.54 -7.03
C PRO A 80 3.01 10.00 -6.75
N TYR A 81 1.84 10.44 -7.20
CA TYR A 81 1.45 11.86 -7.18
C TYR A 81 0.58 12.28 -5.99
N ASN A 82 0.16 11.34 -5.14
CA ASN A 82 -0.64 11.67 -3.94
C ASN A 82 0.28 12.05 -2.79
N THR A 83 0.78 13.27 -2.85
CA THR A 83 1.82 13.81 -1.96
C THR A 83 1.29 14.80 -0.91
N GLY A 84 -0.02 14.91 -0.75
CA GLY A 84 -0.66 15.66 0.33
C GLY A 84 -0.77 17.17 0.09
N GLU A 85 -0.46 17.69 -1.10
CA GLU A 85 -0.47 19.13 -1.35
C GLU A 85 -1.84 19.78 -1.14
N GLY A 86 -2.93 19.09 -1.49
CA GLY A 86 -4.29 19.60 -1.21
C GLY A 86 -4.56 19.76 0.28
N ILE A 87 -4.08 18.80 1.09
CA ILE A 87 -4.17 18.89 2.55
C ILE A 87 -3.35 20.08 3.03
N GLN A 88 -2.10 20.22 2.56
CA GLN A 88 -1.22 21.32 2.96
C GLN A 88 -1.81 22.69 2.59
N MET A 89 -2.34 22.86 1.38
CA MET A 89 -2.99 24.11 0.96
C MET A 89 -4.14 24.52 1.88
N ALA A 90 -4.92 23.55 2.38
CA ALA A 90 -5.99 23.82 3.33
C ALA A 90 -5.42 24.23 4.71
N LEU A 91 -4.42 23.51 5.22
CA LEU A 91 -3.77 23.82 6.49
C LEU A 91 -3.11 25.21 6.48
N ASP A 92 -2.48 25.59 5.36
CA ASP A 92 -1.77 26.87 5.21
C ASP A 92 -2.69 28.08 5.37
N ILE A 93 -3.99 27.94 5.06
CA ILE A 93 -5.01 28.99 5.26
C ILE A 93 -5.80 28.84 6.57
N GLY A 94 -5.36 27.95 7.47
CA GLY A 94 -5.93 27.78 8.80
C GLY A 94 -7.04 26.73 8.91
N ALA A 95 -7.22 25.86 7.91
CA ALA A 95 -8.16 24.74 8.06
C ALA A 95 -7.73 23.82 9.20
N GLN A 96 -8.69 23.36 9.99
CA GLN A 96 -8.43 22.39 11.05
C GLN A 96 -8.29 20.99 10.45
N SER A 97 -7.19 20.29 10.74
CA SER A 97 -7.06 18.88 10.42
C SER A 97 -8.05 18.02 11.22
N PHE A 98 -8.46 16.89 10.64
CA PHE A 98 -9.35 15.94 11.32
C PHE A 98 -8.90 14.50 11.07
N GLY A 99 -9.28 13.61 12.00
CA GLY A 99 -8.96 12.18 11.97
C GLY A 99 -7.57 11.82 12.49
N HIS A 100 -7.24 10.52 12.46
CA HIS A 100 -5.95 9.99 12.89
C HIS A 100 -5.03 9.79 11.69
N TRP A 101 -3.89 10.47 11.70
CA TRP A 101 -2.91 10.38 10.61
C TRP A 101 -1.80 9.36 10.89
N SER A 102 -1.83 8.75 12.09
CA SER A 102 -0.85 7.77 12.58
C SER A 102 -1.21 6.31 12.27
N SER A 103 -2.16 6.10 11.36
CA SER A 103 -2.58 4.78 10.89
C SER A 103 -2.84 4.83 9.39
N SER A 104 -2.70 3.68 8.72
CA SER A 104 -3.00 3.54 7.31
C SER A 104 -3.44 2.11 6.99
N HIS A 105 -4.06 1.92 5.84
CA HIS A 105 -4.35 0.59 5.30
C HIS A 105 -3.09 0.05 4.61
N THR A 106 -2.51 -0.99 5.18
CA THR A 106 -1.30 -1.64 4.63
C THR A 106 -1.54 -3.07 4.27
N VAL A 107 -1.25 -3.41 3.03
CA VAL A 107 -1.40 -4.77 2.52
C VAL A 107 -0.04 -5.42 2.36
N GLN A 108 -0.02 -6.74 2.38
CA GLN A 108 1.13 -7.49 1.88
C GLN A 108 1.21 -7.32 0.36
N TRP A 109 2.39 -6.93 -0.12
CA TRP A 109 2.65 -6.60 -1.51
C TRP A 109 3.87 -7.38 -2.00
N ASP A 110 3.88 -7.78 -3.27
CA ASP A 110 4.96 -8.59 -3.82
C ASP A 110 6.34 -7.94 -3.66
N LEU A 111 7.33 -8.78 -3.31
CA LEU A 111 8.71 -8.35 -3.11
C LEU A 111 9.35 -7.78 -4.39
N GLY A 112 8.99 -8.32 -5.55
CA GLY A 112 9.46 -7.88 -6.87
C GLY A 112 8.69 -6.69 -7.44
N ALA A 113 7.61 -6.23 -6.78
CA ALA A 113 6.81 -5.13 -7.30
C ALA A 113 7.60 -3.80 -7.34
N PRO A 114 7.29 -2.89 -8.29
CA PRO A 114 7.88 -1.56 -8.34
C PRO A 114 7.56 -0.72 -7.08
N PRO A 115 8.30 0.38 -6.84
CA PRO A 115 8.06 1.26 -5.68
C PRO A 115 6.66 1.90 -5.65
N PHE A 116 6.06 2.09 -6.83
CA PHE A 116 4.71 2.64 -7.02
C PHE A 116 3.84 1.67 -7.83
N GLY A 117 2.53 1.87 -7.84
CA GLY A 117 1.59 1.04 -8.58
C GLY A 117 1.91 0.96 -10.09
N ASP A 118 1.81 -0.25 -10.65
CA ASP A 118 1.94 -0.50 -12.08
C ASP A 118 0.57 -0.65 -12.72
N ARG A 119 0.26 0.19 -13.72
CA ARG A 119 -1.00 0.15 -14.46
C ARG A 119 -1.20 -1.13 -15.26
N LYS A 120 -0.13 -1.83 -15.65
CA LYS A 120 -0.20 -3.07 -16.44
C LYS A 120 -0.58 -4.27 -15.59
N VAL A 121 0.03 -4.39 -14.41
CA VAL A 121 -0.24 -5.49 -13.46
C VAL A 121 -1.45 -5.19 -12.58
N GLY A 122 -1.73 -3.90 -12.36
CA GLY A 122 -2.85 -3.42 -11.58
C GLY A 122 -2.74 -3.86 -10.13
N GLU A 123 -3.80 -4.49 -9.62
CA GLU A 123 -3.88 -4.95 -8.24
C GLU A 123 -3.23 -6.31 -7.98
N SER A 124 -2.69 -6.97 -9.00
CA SER A 124 -2.26 -8.37 -8.93
C SER A 124 -0.95 -8.61 -8.16
N TYR A 125 -0.31 -7.56 -7.65
CA TYR A 125 0.81 -7.68 -6.72
C TYR A 125 0.37 -7.89 -5.26
N GLN A 126 -0.93 -7.84 -4.96
CA GLN A 126 -1.47 -8.21 -3.65
C GLN A 126 -1.12 -9.67 -3.32
N LYS A 127 -1.01 -9.97 -2.01
CA LYS A 127 -0.69 -11.30 -1.49
C LYS A 127 -1.66 -11.68 -0.37
N HIS A 128 -2.88 -12.02 -0.77
CA HIS A 128 -4.09 -12.21 0.01
C HIS A 128 -4.51 -13.67 0.23
N SER A 129 -3.74 -14.65 -0.28
CA SER A 129 -3.97 -16.09 -0.03
C SER A 129 -3.29 -16.58 1.26
N TYR A 130 -2.66 -15.70 2.05
CA TYR A 130 -1.99 -16.07 3.30
C TYR A 130 -2.83 -16.89 4.29
N PRO A 131 -4.19 -16.80 4.37
CA PRO A 131 -4.95 -17.66 5.27
C PRO A 131 -4.84 -19.15 4.97
N PHE A 132 -4.40 -19.53 3.76
CA PHE A 132 -4.19 -20.92 3.35
C PHE A 132 -2.76 -21.40 3.58
N GLY A 133 -1.90 -20.60 4.19
CA GLY A 133 -0.49 -20.91 4.35
C GLY A 133 0.09 -20.28 5.60
N LEU A 134 1.42 -20.25 5.68
CA LEU A 134 2.16 -19.64 6.79
C LEU A 134 2.95 -18.43 6.32
N ILE A 135 3.07 -17.41 7.17
CA ILE A 135 3.92 -16.24 6.95
C ILE A 135 5.15 -16.35 7.84
N VAL A 136 6.32 -16.49 7.22
CA VAL A 136 7.61 -16.54 7.93
C VAL A 136 8.48 -15.34 7.58
N ASN A 137 9.22 -14.81 8.55
CA ASN A 137 10.21 -13.77 8.33
C ASN A 137 11.55 -14.37 7.83
N VAL A 138 12.56 -13.53 7.61
CA VAL A 138 13.88 -13.99 7.15
C VAL A 138 14.69 -14.78 8.19
N ASN A 139 14.26 -14.77 9.45
CA ASN A 139 14.82 -15.62 10.51
C ASN A 139 14.11 -16.98 10.57
N GLY A 140 13.20 -17.29 9.63
CA GLY A 140 12.44 -18.54 9.62
C GLY A 140 11.29 -18.60 10.63
N GLU A 141 10.94 -17.49 11.28
CA GLU A 141 9.96 -17.45 12.38
C GLU A 141 8.60 -16.91 11.90
N ARG A 142 7.51 -17.46 12.45
CA ARG A 142 6.17 -16.86 12.34
C ARG A 142 6.05 -15.63 13.26
N PHE A 143 5.29 -14.63 12.84
CA PHE A 143 5.11 -13.37 13.59
C PHE A 143 3.69 -12.79 13.56
N VAL A 144 2.76 -13.49 12.92
CA VAL A 144 1.32 -13.19 12.87
C VAL A 144 0.53 -14.49 12.96
N ASP A 145 -0.75 -14.39 13.31
CA ASP A 145 -1.70 -15.50 13.23
C ASP A 145 -2.47 -15.41 11.90
N GLU A 146 -2.09 -16.22 10.92
CA GLU A 146 -2.63 -16.18 9.55
C GLU A 146 -4.14 -16.46 9.47
N GLY A 147 -4.70 -17.11 10.51
CA GLY A 147 -6.11 -17.48 10.65
C GLY A 147 -6.87 -16.69 11.71
N ALA A 148 -6.32 -15.60 12.25
CA ALA A 148 -6.92 -14.84 13.36
C ALA A 148 -8.37 -14.38 13.10
N ASP A 149 -8.69 -14.05 11.85
CA ASP A 149 -10.03 -13.64 11.40
C ASP A 149 -10.14 -13.83 9.88
N PHE A 150 -11.31 -13.52 9.30
CA PHE A 150 -11.47 -13.36 7.88
C PHE A 150 -10.44 -12.38 7.33
N ARG A 151 -9.85 -12.77 6.19
CA ARG A 151 -8.84 -11.99 5.46
C ARG A 151 -9.16 -10.50 5.36
N ASN A 152 -10.43 -10.12 5.16
CA ASN A 152 -10.82 -8.72 5.00
C ASN A 152 -10.63 -7.86 6.26
N TYR A 153 -10.50 -8.47 7.44
CA TYR A 153 -10.21 -7.78 8.69
C TYR A 153 -8.72 -7.76 9.03
N THR A 154 -7.95 -8.76 8.60
CA THR A 154 -6.53 -8.91 8.93
C THR A 154 -5.57 -8.35 7.87
N TYR A 155 -5.98 -8.31 6.59
CA TYR A 155 -5.07 -7.95 5.49
C TYR A 155 -4.50 -6.53 5.59
N ALA A 156 -5.27 -5.59 6.15
CA ALA A 156 -4.90 -4.19 6.28
C ALA A 156 -3.88 -3.93 7.41
N GLU A 157 -3.66 -4.92 8.29
CA GLU A 157 -2.70 -4.87 9.39
C GLU A 157 -1.37 -5.54 9.02
N TYR A 158 -1.42 -6.66 8.28
CA TYR A 158 -0.24 -7.52 8.12
C TYR A 158 0.87 -6.88 7.29
N GLY A 159 0.56 -5.93 6.41
CA GLY A 159 1.60 -5.13 5.75
C GLY A 159 2.47 -4.35 6.75
N ARG A 160 1.86 -3.75 7.79
CA ARG A 160 2.59 -3.06 8.86
C ARG A 160 3.41 -4.03 9.72
N ARG A 161 2.91 -5.25 9.95
CA ARG A 161 3.64 -6.30 10.68
C ARG A 161 4.89 -6.75 9.91
N VAL A 162 4.78 -6.93 8.59
CA VAL A 162 5.90 -7.24 7.69
C VAL A 162 6.93 -6.13 7.67
N LEU A 163 6.51 -4.86 7.66
CA LEU A 163 7.44 -3.71 7.68
C LEU A 163 8.33 -3.68 8.94
N LYS A 164 7.89 -4.29 10.04
CA LYS A 164 8.68 -4.42 11.28
C LYS A 164 9.62 -5.63 11.31
N GLN A 165 9.52 -6.54 10.34
CA GLN A 165 10.37 -7.73 10.29
C GLN A 165 11.77 -7.39 9.75
N PRO A 166 12.80 -8.21 10.04
CA PRO A 166 14.12 -7.99 9.49
C PRO A 166 14.08 -7.98 7.95
N LYS A 167 14.84 -7.06 7.37
CA LYS A 167 14.82 -6.72 5.93
C LYS A 167 13.46 -6.23 5.38
N ARG A 168 12.39 -6.13 6.19
CA ARG A 168 11.00 -5.80 5.78
C ARG A 168 10.40 -6.82 4.80
N ILE A 169 10.84 -8.07 4.91
CA ILE A 169 10.45 -9.16 4.00
C ILE A 169 9.82 -10.27 4.82
N ALA A 170 8.80 -10.90 4.23
CA ALA A 170 8.23 -12.15 4.71
C ALA A 170 7.86 -13.02 3.52
N TRP A 171 7.94 -14.34 3.70
CA TRP A 171 7.54 -15.34 2.73
C TRP A 171 6.21 -15.96 3.13
N GLN A 172 5.34 -16.18 2.15
CA GLN A 172 4.13 -16.97 2.32
C GLN A 172 4.39 -18.39 1.82
N ILE A 173 4.20 -19.37 2.70
CA ILE A 173 4.54 -20.77 2.49
C ILE A 173 3.27 -21.55 2.25
N PHE A 174 3.25 -22.31 1.16
CA PHE A 174 2.12 -23.14 0.75
C PHE A 174 2.63 -24.52 0.33
N ASP A 175 1.81 -25.54 0.54
CA ASP A 175 2.03 -26.88 -0.02
C ASP A 175 1.05 -27.18 -1.16
N GLN A 176 1.18 -28.37 -1.74
CA GLN A 176 0.37 -28.83 -2.87
C GLN A 176 -1.14 -28.89 -2.57
N LYS A 177 -1.54 -29.02 -1.29
CA LYS A 177 -2.95 -29.10 -0.88
C LYS A 177 -3.66 -27.75 -1.01
N CYS A 178 -2.92 -26.65 -0.84
CA CYS A 178 -3.48 -25.29 -0.85
C CYS A 178 -3.42 -24.60 -2.22
N LEU A 179 -2.61 -25.09 -3.17
CA LEU A 179 -2.37 -24.38 -4.45
C LEU A 179 -3.65 -24.11 -5.27
N SER A 180 -4.66 -24.97 -5.19
CA SER A 180 -5.93 -24.79 -5.91
C SER A 180 -6.81 -23.69 -5.29
N LEU A 181 -6.59 -23.34 -4.02
CA LEU A 181 -7.34 -22.31 -3.29
C LEU A 181 -6.77 -20.90 -3.49
N MET A 182 -5.54 -20.81 -4.01
CA MET A 182 -4.83 -19.54 -4.18
C MET A 182 -5.44 -18.68 -5.28
N ARG A 183 -5.48 -17.37 -5.02
CA ARG A 183 -5.96 -16.36 -5.97
C ARG A 183 -5.02 -16.20 -7.18
N ASP A 184 -5.55 -15.67 -8.29
CA ASP A 184 -4.81 -15.47 -9.55
C ASP A 184 -3.59 -14.55 -9.43
N GLU A 185 -3.56 -13.67 -8.43
CA GLU A 185 -2.41 -12.80 -8.10
C GLU A 185 -1.12 -13.57 -7.74
N TYR A 186 -1.20 -14.89 -7.53
CA TYR A 186 -0.05 -15.79 -7.33
C TYR A 186 0.37 -16.52 -8.62
N ARG A 187 -0.39 -16.32 -9.71
CA ARG A 187 -0.21 -16.99 -11.00
C ARG A 187 0.27 -16.04 -12.10
N ILE A 188 0.36 -14.75 -11.81
CA ILE A 188 0.92 -13.76 -12.73
C ILE A 188 2.39 -14.04 -13.01
N ARG A 189 2.90 -13.55 -14.14
CA ARG A 189 4.30 -13.74 -14.54
C ARG A 189 5.26 -13.02 -13.59
N GLU A 190 4.85 -11.87 -13.06
CA GLU A 190 5.65 -10.98 -12.22
C GLU A 190 5.73 -11.42 -10.75
N VAL A 191 5.10 -12.54 -10.37
CA VAL A 191 5.09 -13.03 -8.99
C VAL A 191 6.49 -13.46 -8.54
N THR A 192 6.91 -12.99 -7.37
CA THR A 192 8.14 -13.49 -6.74
C THR A 192 7.83 -14.82 -6.04
N LYS A 193 8.40 -15.91 -6.52
CA LYS A 193 8.22 -17.25 -5.94
C LYS A 193 9.44 -18.14 -6.14
N CYS A 194 9.56 -19.13 -5.27
CA CYS A 194 10.46 -20.26 -5.39
C CYS A 194 9.70 -21.56 -5.11
N GLN A 195 10.27 -22.70 -5.51
CA GLN A 195 9.71 -24.02 -5.29
C GLN A 195 10.85 -25.01 -5.08
N ALA A 196 10.66 -25.95 -4.16
CA ALA A 196 11.58 -27.05 -3.92
C ALA A 196 10.81 -28.28 -3.43
N ASP A 197 11.45 -29.43 -3.49
CA ASP A 197 10.86 -30.71 -3.03
C ASP A 197 11.06 -30.93 -1.53
N THR A 198 11.96 -30.16 -0.90
CA THR A 198 12.28 -30.23 0.53
C THR A 198 12.23 -28.85 1.20
N MET A 199 11.97 -28.82 2.51
CA MET A 199 11.93 -27.57 3.28
C MET A 199 13.30 -26.90 3.35
N GLU A 200 14.38 -27.70 3.41
CA GLU A 200 15.75 -27.23 3.47
C GLU A 200 16.18 -26.54 2.17
N GLU A 201 15.81 -27.10 1.02
CA GLU A 201 16.04 -26.46 -0.28
C GLU A 201 15.19 -25.20 -0.45
N LEU A 202 13.93 -25.23 0.00
CA LEU A 202 13.05 -24.06 -0.05
C LEU A 202 13.62 -22.92 0.80
N GLY A 203 14.04 -23.20 2.03
CA GLY A 203 14.67 -22.22 2.93
C GLY A 203 15.93 -21.60 2.33
N ARG A 204 16.77 -22.40 1.67
CA ARG A 204 17.95 -21.91 0.95
C ARG A 204 17.59 -20.97 -0.21
N GLN A 205 16.59 -21.33 -1.03
CA GLN A 205 16.14 -20.47 -2.14
C GLN A 205 15.52 -19.15 -1.66
N MET A 206 14.87 -19.16 -0.51
CA MET A 206 14.27 -17.97 0.13
C MET A 206 15.28 -17.08 0.84
N GLU A 207 16.53 -17.53 0.98
CA GLU A 207 17.61 -16.85 1.72
C GLU A 207 17.24 -16.55 3.19
N ILE A 208 16.65 -17.52 3.87
CA ILE A 208 16.27 -17.44 5.29
C ILE A 208 17.10 -18.40 6.17
N ASP A 209 16.98 -18.27 7.49
CA ASP A 209 17.50 -19.26 8.43
C ASP A 209 16.78 -20.60 8.24
N VAL A 210 17.50 -21.58 7.67
CA VAL A 210 16.96 -22.88 7.26
C VAL A 210 16.56 -23.72 8.47
N ASP A 211 17.39 -23.76 9.51
CA ASP A 211 17.14 -24.60 10.69
C ASP A 211 15.93 -24.08 11.46
N ALA A 212 15.85 -22.75 11.65
CA ALA A 212 14.70 -22.11 12.29
C ALA A 212 13.41 -22.25 11.45
N PHE A 213 13.52 -22.17 10.12
CA PHE A 213 12.39 -22.38 9.22
C PHE A 213 11.83 -23.80 9.31
N VAL A 214 12.68 -24.82 9.14
CA VAL A 214 12.27 -26.23 9.22
C VAL A 214 11.59 -26.51 10.55
N LYS A 215 12.22 -26.09 11.65
CA LYS A 215 11.66 -26.22 12.99
C LYS A 215 10.28 -25.57 13.09
N THR A 216 10.10 -24.34 12.58
CA THR A 216 8.83 -23.62 12.62
C THR A 216 7.72 -24.37 11.88
N ILE A 217 8.02 -24.96 10.72
CA ILE A 217 7.04 -25.74 9.94
C ILE A 217 6.70 -27.05 10.65
N GLU A 218 7.69 -27.76 11.19
CA GLU A 218 7.48 -28.99 11.95
C GLU A 218 6.64 -28.76 13.21
N GLU A 219 6.94 -27.72 13.99
CA GLU A 219 6.18 -27.34 15.18
C GLU A 219 4.73 -26.96 14.83
N TYR A 220 4.52 -26.23 13.73
CA TYR A 220 3.17 -25.92 13.25
C TYR A 220 2.41 -27.21 12.90
N ASN A 221 3.00 -28.07 12.06
CA ASN A 221 2.35 -29.30 11.62
C ASN A 221 2.03 -30.24 12.79
N ALA A 222 2.91 -30.33 13.80
CA ALA A 222 2.67 -31.12 15.00
C ALA A 222 1.56 -30.55 15.90
N ALA A 223 1.33 -29.22 15.85
CA ALA A 223 0.25 -28.57 16.59
C ALA A 223 -1.11 -28.66 15.88
N VAL A 224 -1.14 -28.95 14.58
CA VAL A 224 -2.39 -29.20 13.85
C VAL A 224 -3.03 -30.47 14.40
N GLN A 225 -4.23 -30.31 14.96
CA GLN A 225 -5.04 -31.42 15.41
C GLN A 225 -5.88 -31.92 14.24
N ASP A 226 -5.88 -33.23 13.98
CA ASP A 226 -6.92 -33.84 13.15
C ASP A 226 -8.26 -33.54 13.84
N THR A 227 -9.17 -32.86 13.14
CA THR A 227 -10.48 -32.50 13.71
C THR A 227 -11.21 -33.73 14.23
N ALA A 228 -11.65 -33.65 15.48
CA ALA A 228 -12.77 -34.41 16.04
C ALA A 228 -14.09 -34.04 15.35
#